data_AF-A0A940VCZ8-F1
#
_entry.id   AF-A0A940VCZ8-F1
#
_cell.length_a   1.000
_cell.length_b   1.000
_cell.length_c   1.000
_cell.angle_alpha   90.00
_cell.angle_beta   90.00
_cell.angle_gamma   90.00
#
_symmetry.space_group_name_H-M   'P 1'
#
loop_
_entity.id
_entity.type
_entity.pdbx_description
1 polymer ?
#
loop_
_entity_poly.entity_id
_entity_poly.type
_entity_poly.pdbx_seq_one_letter_code
_entity_poly.pdbx_strand_id
1 'polypeptide(L)'
;MVPARYSREAARQPGDNAATMKSVVADPSAYDWEGDAPLRRPSARTIIYEMHVRGFTRHPSSGVAEAKRGTYAGLIEKIPYLRDLGVTAVELLPVFQFDAQDCPPGRVNYWGYAPVSFFAPHQAYSSRQDALGPLDEFRDMVKALHRAGLEIILDVVFNHTAEGDENGPTVCFRGLENRAYYILEPDRARYANYSGTGNTLNANHPLVRRLILDSLRYWVAQMHVDGFRFDLASILARDPWGRP
;
A
#
# COMPACT_ATOMS: atom_id res chain seq x y z
N MET A 1 7.05 11.07 -1.60
CA MET A 1 7.71 11.24 -2.90
C MET A 1 8.95 10.36 -2.96
N VAL A 2 9.07 9.54 -3.99
CA VAL A 2 10.24 8.70 -4.29
C VAL A 2 11.08 9.42 -5.36
N PRO A 3 12.31 9.87 -5.04
CA PRO A 3 13.18 10.49 -6.04
C PRO A 3 13.60 9.49 -7.11
N ALA A 4 13.81 9.96 -8.35
CA ALA A 4 14.29 9.11 -9.45
C ALA A 4 15.65 8.45 -9.17
N ARG A 5 16.47 9.08 -8.33
CA ARG A 5 17.80 8.60 -7.88
C ARG A 5 17.76 7.73 -6.61
N TYR A 6 16.57 7.35 -6.13
CA TYR A 6 16.47 6.46 -4.99
C TYR A 6 17.18 5.14 -5.28
N SER A 7 18.02 4.68 -4.35
CA SER A 7 18.73 3.41 -4.43
C SER A 7 18.55 2.66 -3.11
N ARG A 8 17.90 1.50 -3.18
CA ARG A 8 17.76 0.58 -2.06
C ARG A 8 19.11 0.14 -1.55
N GLU A 9 20.05 -0.16 -2.45
CA GLU A 9 21.41 -0.58 -2.08
C GLU A 9 22.16 0.52 -1.32
N ALA A 10 22.04 1.78 -1.75
CA ALA A 10 22.64 2.90 -1.03
C ALA A 10 22.03 3.05 0.38
N ALA A 11 20.73 2.79 0.54
CA ALA A 11 20.05 2.85 1.84
C ALA A 11 20.42 1.71 2.82
N ARG A 12 21.20 0.71 2.37
CA ARG A 12 21.77 -0.34 3.23
C ARG A 12 23.10 0.06 3.86
N GLN A 13 23.75 1.08 3.29
CA GLN A 13 25.07 1.51 3.69
C GLN A 13 25.01 2.76 4.58
N PRO A 14 25.95 2.96 5.52
CA PRO A 14 26.11 4.23 6.21
C PRO A 14 26.44 5.35 5.22
N GLY A 15 25.83 6.53 5.39
CA GLY A 15 26.12 7.69 4.54
C GLY A 15 24.96 8.67 4.41
N ASP A 16 25.10 9.59 3.45
CA ASP A 16 24.08 10.59 3.14
C ASP A 16 22.79 9.94 2.61
N ASN A 17 21.66 10.29 3.21
CA ASN A 17 20.33 9.84 2.82
C ASN A 17 19.55 10.87 1.98
N ALA A 18 20.15 11.99 1.57
CA ALA A 18 19.47 13.05 0.80
C ALA A 18 18.77 12.55 -0.49
N ALA A 19 19.23 11.42 -1.06
CA ALA A 19 18.62 10.76 -2.22
C ALA A 19 17.45 9.81 -1.88
N THR A 20 17.14 9.58 -0.60
CA THR A 20 16.04 8.72 -0.15
C THR A 20 14.66 9.38 -0.30
N MET A 21 13.62 8.58 -0.08
CA MET A 21 12.23 9.01 -0.07
C MET A 21 11.98 10.19 0.87
N LYS A 22 11.16 11.14 0.44
CA LYS A 22 10.77 12.31 1.24
C LYS A 22 9.27 12.30 1.52
N SER A 23 8.92 12.53 2.77
CA SER A 23 7.53 12.73 3.19
C SER A 23 7.00 14.07 2.67
N VAL A 24 5.72 14.11 2.31
CA VAL A 24 5.03 15.30 1.83
C VAL A 24 3.89 15.59 2.79
N VAL A 25 3.78 16.84 3.23
CA VAL A 25 2.66 17.28 4.07
C VAL A 25 1.44 17.42 3.18
N ALA A 26 0.32 16.81 3.58
CA ALA A 26 -0.95 16.88 2.90
C ALA A 26 -2.02 17.40 3.86
N ASP A 27 -2.90 18.28 3.37
CA ASP A 27 -4.11 18.66 4.09
C ASP A 27 -5.22 17.66 3.74
N PRO A 28 -5.69 16.83 4.69
CA PRO A 28 -6.75 15.87 4.44
C PRO A 28 -8.10 16.53 4.12
N SER A 29 -8.33 17.77 4.57
CA SER A 29 -9.60 18.49 4.40
C SER A 29 -9.72 19.23 3.06
N ALA A 30 -8.63 19.33 2.31
CA ALA A 30 -8.60 20.11 1.06
C ALA A 30 -9.26 19.41 -0.14
N TYR A 31 -9.56 18.11 -0.05
CA TYR A 31 -10.16 17.36 -1.16
C TYR A 31 -11.68 17.33 -1.05
N ASP A 32 -12.35 17.69 -2.13
CA ASP A 32 -13.81 17.65 -2.23
C ASP A 32 -14.30 16.26 -2.65
N TRP A 33 -14.92 15.56 -1.71
CA TRP A 33 -15.57 14.26 -1.94
C TRP A 33 -16.92 14.39 -2.66
N GLU A 34 -17.44 15.60 -2.87
CA GLU A 34 -18.70 15.87 -3.59
C GLU A 34 -19.88 15.05 -3.02
N GLY A 35 -19.91 14.89 -1.69
CA GLY A 35 -20.95 14.13 -0.98
C GLY A 35 -20.80 12.61 -1.05
N ASP A 36 -19.68 12.09 -1.54
CA ASP A 36 -19.40 10.64 -1.55
C ASP A 36 -19.49 10.02 -0.14
N ALA A 37 -20.04 8.81 -0.08
CA ALA A 37 -20.18 8.05 1.15
C ALA A 37 -20.03 6.54 0.88
N PRO A 38 -19.55 5.75 1.86
CA PRO A 38 -19.39 4.30 1.70
C PRO A 38 -20.70 3.61 1.30
N LEU A 39 -20.61 2.64 0.39
CA LEU A 39 -21.78 1.97 -0.19
C LEU A 39 -22.48 1.00 0.78
N ARG A 40 -21.73 0.46 1.75
CA ARG A 40 -22.23 -0.43 2.81
C ARG A 40 -23.05 -1.61 2.28
N ARG A 41 -22.59 -2.26 1.22
CA ARG A 41 -23.27 -3.44 0.69
C ARG A 41 -23.19 -4.57 1.71
N PRO A 42 -24.27 -5.35 1.91
CA PRO A 42 -24.18 -6.58 2.68
C PRO A 42 -23.22 -7.57 2.01
N SER A 43 -22.25 -8.11 2.76
CA SER A 43 -21.22 -9.01 2.23
C SER A 43 -21.77 -10.23 1.48
N ALA A 44 -22.95 -10.73 1.86
CA ALA A 44 -23.63 -11.83 1.18
C ALA A 44 -24.05 -11.52 -0.26
N ARG A 45 -24.01 -10.26 -0.68
CA ARG A 45 -24.28 -9.79 -2.06
C ARG A 45 -23.02 -9.33 -2.78
N THR A 46 -21.84 -9.50 -2.18
CA THR A 46 -20.58 -9.02 -2.73
C THR A 46 -19.98 -10.04 -3.68
N ILE A 47 -19.64 -9.58 -4.89
CA ILE A 47 -18.84 -10.29 -5.88
C ILE A 47 -17.54 -9.52 -6.05
N ILE A 48 -16.45 -10.11 -5.57
CA ILE A 48 -15.12 -9.52 -5.52
C ILE A 48 -14.39 -9.77 -6.84
N TYR A 49 -13.74 -8.74 -7.38
CA TYR A 49 -12.82 -8.85 -8.51
C TYR A 49 -11.42 -8.40 -8.08
N GLU A 50 -10.53 -9.36 -7.86
CA GLU A 50 -9.12 -9.10 -7.58
C GLU A 50 -8.41 -8.53 -8.82
N MET A 51 -7.70 -7.42 -8.67
CA MET A 51 -6.96 -6.82 -9.77
C MET A 51 -5.70 -6.08 -9.35
N HIS A 52 -4.78 -5.97 -10.28
CA HIS A 52 -3.58 -5.16 -10.15
C HIS A 52 -3.76 -3.83 -10.88
N VAL A 53 -3.66 -2.69 -10.20
CA VAL A 53 -3.85 -1.33 -10.77
C VAL A 53 -3.08 -1.14 -12.08
N ARG A 54 -1.77 -1.43 -12.05
CA ARG A 54 -0.93 -1.36 -13.26
C ARG A 54 -1.36 -2.33 -14.35
N GLY A 55 -1.41 -3.63 -14.06
CA GLY A 55 -1.68 -4.67 -15.06
C GLY A 55 -3.01 -4.53 -15.78
N PHE A 56 -4.03 -4.07 -15.06
CA PHE A 56 -5.40 -4.01 -15.55
C PHE A 56 -5.55 -3.15 -16.81
N THR A 57 -4.75 -2.08 -16.94
CA THR A 57 -4.85 -1.13 -18.05
C THR A 57 -3.53 -0.85 -18.78
N ARG A 58 -2.43 -1.53 -18.43
CA ARG A 58 -1.12 -1.20 -19.02
C ARG A 58 -1.03 -1.50 -20.52
N HIS A 59 -1.66 -2.57 -20.99
CA HIS A 59 -1.56 -2.97 -22.39
C HIS A 59 -2.43 -2.07 -23.29
N PRO A 60 -1.99 -1.73 -24.53
CA PRO A 60 -2.77 -0.89 -25.44
C PRO A 60 -4.17 -1.41 -25.76
N SER A 61 -4.37 -2.74 -25.74
CA SER A 61 -5.69 -3.36 -25.94
C SER A 61 -6.71 -3.03 -24.84
N SER A 62 -6.30 -2.41 -23.73
CA SER A 62 -7.23 -1.95 -22.70
C SER A 62 -8.19 -0.86 -23.20
N GLY A 63 -7.79 -0.14 -24.26
CA GLY A 63 -8.50 1.01 -24.81
C GLY A 63 -8.25 2.31 -24.03
N VAL A 64 -7.49 2.26 -22.94
CA VAL A 64 -7.18 3.42 -22.09
C VAL A 64 -6.15 4.32 -22.78
N ALA A 65 -6.32 5.64 -22.62
CA ALA A 65 -5.37 6.63 -23.14
C ALA A 65 -3.95 6.37 -22.62
N GLU A 66 -2.94 6.49 -23.48
CA GLU A 66 -1.55 6.11 -23.17
C GLU A 66 -1.02 6.71 -21.86
N ALA A 67 -1.31 7.99 -21.62
CA ALA A 67 -0.89 8.72 -20.42
C ALA A 67 -1.48 8.20 -19.09
N LYS A 68 -2.56 7.40 -19.13
CA LYS A 68 -3.26 6.86 -17.95
C LYS A 68 -3.12 5.35 -17.81
N ARG A 69 -2.44 4.68 -18.74
CA ARG A 69 -2.31 3.22 -18.72
C ARG A 69 -1.55 2.74 -17.49
N GLY A 70 -2.21 1.87 -16.72
CA GLY A 70 -1.68 1.30 -15.51
C GLY A 70 -1.64 2.27 -14.32
N THR A 71 -2.54 3.25 -14.30
CA THR A 71 -2.70 4.21 -13.20
C THR A 71 -4.10 4.15 -12.59
N TYR A 72 -4.30 4.83 -11.45
CA TYR A 72 -5.62 4.99 -10.84
C TYR A 72 -6.62 5.64 -11.82
N ALA A 73 -6.24 6.70 -12.55
CA ALA A 73 -7.10 7.29 -13.59
C ALA A 73 -7.40 6.33 -14.74
N GLY A 74 -6.48 5.44 -15.10
CA GLY A 74 -6.73 4.41 -16.11
C GLY A 74 -7.80 3.41 -15.66
N LEU A 75 -7.83 3.06 -14.37
CA LEU A 75 -8.85 2.18 -13.81
C LEU A 75 -10.25 2.81 -13.92
N ILE A 76 -10.38 4.12 -13.69
CA ILE A 76 -11.64 4.86 -13.85
C ILE A 76 -12.24 4.65 -15.25
N GLU A 77 -11.41 4.68 -16.31
CA GLU A 77 -11.87 4.46 -17.69
C GLU A 77 -12.39 3.04 -17.95
N LYS A 78 -12.09 2.08 -17.06
CA LYS A 78 -12.57 0.69 -17.14
C LYS A 78 -13.77 0.40 -16.24
N ILE A 79 -14.29 1.38 -15.50
CA ILE A 79 -15.52 1.22 -14.71
C ILE A 79 -16.70 0.68 -15.54
N PRO A 80 -16.97 1.14 -16.78
CA PRO A 80 -18.05 0.57 -17.59
C PRO A 80 -17.92 -0.94 -17.81
N TYR A 81 -16.69 -1.43 -18.01
CA TYR A 81 -16.43 -2.87 -18.14
C TYR A 81 -16.70 -3.62 -16.83
N LEU A 82 -16.29 -3.07 -15.69
CA LEU A 82 -16.53 -3.71 -14.38
C LEU A 82 -18.04 -3.80 -14.08
N ARG A 83 -18.81 -2.77 -14.46
CA ARG A 83 -20.28 -2.79 -14.33
C ARG A 83 -20.92 -3.83 -15.25
N ASP A 84 -20.48 -3.91 -16.51
CA ASP A 84 -20.97 -4.88 -17.49
C ASP A 84 -20.67 -6.32 -17.05
N LEU A 85 -19.48 -6.55 -16.49
CA LEU A 85 -19.08 -7.83 -15.91
C LEU A 85 -19.95 -8.24 -14.70
N GLY A 86 -20.58 -7.27 -14.03
CA GLY A 86 -21.51 -7.51 -12.92
C GLY A 86 -20.83 -7.71 -11.56
N VAL A 87 -19.56 -7.34 -11.41
CA VAL A 87 -18.87 -7.37 -10.11
C VAL A 87 -19.37 -6.22 -9.24
N THR A 88 -19.23 -6.36 -7.92
CA THR A 88 -19.75 -5.35 -6.98
C THR A 88 -18.66 -4.68 -6.16
N ALA A 89 -17.50 -5.34 -6.03
CA ALA A 89 -16.34 -4.82 -5.33
C ALA A 89 -15.08 -5.12 -6.13
N VAL A 90 -14.15 -4.18 -6.16
CA VAL A 90 -12.78 -4.40 -6.65
C VAL A 90 -11.87 -4.62 -5.45
N GLU A 91 -11.06 -5.68 -5.49
CA GLU A 91 -9.98 -5.89 -4.53
C GLU A 91 -8.66 -5.56 -5.20
N LEU A 92 -8.03 -4.47 -4.77
CA LEU A 92 -6.76 -4.05 -5.33
C LEU A 92 -5.62 -4.77 -4.62
N LEU A 93 -4.71 -5.37 -5.40
CA LEU A 93 -3.37 -5.72 -4.93
C LEU A 93 -2.70 -4.48 -4.28
N PRO A 94 -1.67 -4.68 -3.44
CA PRO A 94 -1.14 -3.64 -2.56
C PRO A 94 -0.92 -2.28 -3.22
N VAL A 95 -1.61 -1.26 -2.68
CA VAL A 95 -1.50 0.14 -3.10
C VAL A 95 -0.76 1.00 -2.08
N PHE A 96 -0.36 0.46 -0.94
CA PHE A 96 0.54 1.15 -0.02
C PHE A 96 1.84 1.47 -0.74
N GLN A 97 2.46 2.61 -0.43
CA GLN A 97 3.77 2.93 -0.99
C GLN A 97 4.75 1.83 -0.57
N PHE A 98 5.20 1.06 -1.56
CA PHE A 98 6.19 0.00 -1.42
C PHE A 98 7.52 0.36 -2.11
N ASP A 99 8.58 -0.39 -1.77
CA ASP A 99 9.86 -0.29 -2.46
C ASP A 99 9.87 -1.19 -3.72
N ALA A 100 9.87 -0.57 -4.89
CA ALA A 100 9.91 -1.29 -6.17
C ALA A 100 11.23 -2.04 -6.41
N GLN A 101 12.31 -1.71 -5.68
CA GLN A 101 13.61 -2.35 -5.76
C GLN A 101 13.74 -3.54 -4.79
N ASP A 102 12.74 -3.80 -3.94
CA ASP A 102 12.72 -4.99 -3.08
C ASP A 102 12.39 -6.25 -3.88
N CYS A 103 13.35 -6.69 -4.68
CA CYS A 103 13.27 -7.82 -5.59
C CYS A 103 14.68 -8.23 -6.07
N PRO A 104 14.83 -9.40 -6.73
CA PRO A 104 16.12 -9.79 -7.30
C PRO A 104 16.67 -8.79 -8.32
N PRO A 105 18.01 -8.71 -8.50
CA PRO A 105 18.63 -7.80 -9.47
C PRO A 105 18.06 -7.95 -10.89
N GLY A 106 17.83 -6.80 -11.55
CA GLY A 106 17.27 -6.75 -12.91
C GLY A 106 15.75 -6.99 -12.98
N ARG A 107 15.07 -7.07 -11.83
CA ARG A 107 13.60 -7.14 -11.73
C ARG A 107 13.03 -5.87 -11.10
N VAL A 108 11.72 -5.82 -11.01
CA VAL A 108 10.96 -4.82 -10.25
C VAL A 108 9.93 -5.56 -9.42
N ASN A 109 9.69 -5.11 -8.18
CA ASN A 109 8.57 -5.59 -7.41
C ASN A 109 7.27 -5.13 -8.08
N TYR A 110 6.59 -6.07 -8.74
CA TYR A 110 5.37 -5.78 -9.48
C TYR A 110 4.18 -5.70 -8.53
N TRP A 111 3.98 -6.73 -7.71
CA TRP A 111 2.80 -6.89 -6.86
C TRP A 111 2.71 -5.90 -5.70
N GLY A 112 3.84 -5.46 -5.15
CA GLY A 112 3.84 -4.41 -4.12
C GLY A 112 3.73 -4.88 -2.67
N TYR A 113 3.84 -6.18 -2.39
CA TYR A 113 3.90 -6.75 -1.03
C TYR A 113 5.25 -6.46 -0.34
N ALA A 114 5.62 -5.19 -0.23
CA ALA A 114 6.85 -4.72 0.43
C ALA A 114 6.68 -3.24 0.87
N PRO A 115 5.72 -2.93 1.77
CA PRO A 115 5.38 -1.55 2.10
C PRO A 115 6.52 -0.84 2.83
N VAL A 116 6.74 0.43 2.48
CA VAL A 116 7.61 1.38 3.21
C VAL A 116 6.80 2.41 4.00
N SER A 117 5.51 2.58 3.66
CA SER A 117 4.56 3.42 4.37
C SER A 117 3.17 2.79 4.35
N PHE A 118 2.44 2.88 5.47
CA PHE A 118 1.07 2.37 5.61
C PHE A 118 -0.02 3.40 5.31
N PHE A 119 0.33 4.63 4.92
CA PHE A 119 -0.63 5.72 4.71
C PHE A 119 -0.58 6.30 3.30
N ALA A 120 0.55 6.20 2.61
CA ALA A 120 0.70 6.80 1.30
C ALA A 120 0.27 5.82 0.21
N PRO A 121 -0.55 6.22 -0.77
CA PRO A 121 -0.76 5.44 -1.98
C PRO A 121 0.51 5.38 -2.82
N HIS A 122 0.69 4.29 -3.57
CA HIS A 122 1.90 4.05 -4.33
C HIS A 122 2.04 5.05 -5.49
N GLN A 123 3.13 5.82 -5.47
CA GLN A 123 3.34 6.91 -6.41
C GLN A 123 3.37 6.46 -7.88
N ALA A 124 3.92 5.28 -8.19
CA ALA A 124 4.05 4.83 -9.58
C ALA A 124 2.72 4.38 -10.22
N TYR A 125 1.63 4.33 -9.45
CA TYR A 125 0.28 4.10 -9.94
C TYR A 125 -0.49 5.41 -10.19
N SER A 126 0.16 6.57 -10.03
CA SER A 126 -0.38 7.88 -10.38
C SER A 126 0.04 8.27 -11.80
N SER A 127 -0.89 8.78 -12.61
CA SER A 127 -0.58 9.50 -13.85
C SER A 127 -0.14 10.94 -13.58
N ARG A 128 -0.54 11.51 -12.43
CA ARG A 128 -0.11 12.83 -11.98
C ARG A 128 1.32 12.82 -11.46
N GLN A 129 2.09 13.87 -11.77
CA GLN A 129 3.50 14.02 -11.37
C GLN A 129 3.71 14.95 -10.16
N ASP A 130 2.66 15.67 -9.74
CA ASP A 130 2.74 16.55 -8.58
C ASP A 130 2.81 15.74 -7.26
N ALA A 131 3.26 16.39 -6.19
CA ALA A 131 3.59 15.71 -4.93
C ALA A 131 2.37 15.06 -4.24
N LEU A 132 1.16 15.59 -4.48
CA LEU A 132 -0.10 15.08 -3.96
C LEU A 132 -0.90 14.29 -5.01
N GLY A 133 -0.40 14.22 -6.24
CA GLY A 133 -1.02 13.55 -7.37
C GLY A 133 -1.50 12.13 -7.05
N PRO A 134 -0.65 11.25 -6.48
CA PRO A 134 -1.07 9.90 -6.12
C PRO A 134 -2.19 9.86 -5.08
N LEU A 135 -2.23 10.83 -4.17
CA LEU A 135 -3.24 10.93 -3.13
C LEU A 135 -4.59 11.36 -3.73
N ASP A 136 -4.59 12.43 -4.53
CA ASP A 136 -5.80 12.94 -5.19
C ASP A 136 -6.35 11.94 -6.21
N GLU A 137 -5.50 11.37 -7.06
CA GLU A 137 -5.94 10.46 -8.13
C GLU A 137 -6.48 9.14 -7.58
N PHE A 138 -5.95 8.67 -6.44
CA PHE A 138 -6.56 7.55 -5.71
C PHE A 138 -7.96 7.92 -5.21
N ARG A 139 -8.13 9.10 -4.60
CA ARG A 139 -9.45 9.56 -4.12
C ARG A 139 -10.45 9.76 -5.27
N ASP A 140 -9.99 10.28 -6.41
CA ASP A 140 -10.79 10.40 -7.64
C ASP A 140 -11.28 9.01 -8.11
N MET A 141 -10.41 8.01 -8.05
CA MET A 141 -10.75 6.63 -8.40
C MET A 141 -11.79 6.04 -7.44
N VAL A 142 -11.63 6.21 -6.13
CA VAL A 142 -12.62 5.75 -5.14
C VAL A 142 -13.98 6.42 -5.37
N LYS A 143 -14.00 7.74 -5.49
CA LYS A 143 -15.22 8.52 -5.76
C LYS A 143 -15.90 8.06 -7.06
N ALA A 144 -15.13 7.75 -8.11
CA ALA A 144 -15.68 7.23 -9.36
C ALA A 144 -16.26 5.81 -9.23
N LEU A 145 -15.58 4.92 -8.49
CA LEU A 145 -16.07 3.57 -8.20
C LEU A 145 -17.39 3.62 -7.41
N HIS A 146 -17.45 4.43 -6.36
CA HIS A 146 -18.66 4.60 -5.55
C HIS A 146 -19.84 5.13 -6.34
N ARG A 147 -19.64 6.16 -7.19
CA ARG A 147 -20.69 6.66 -8.11
C ARG A 147 -21.22 5.59 -9.06
N ALA A 148 -20.39 4.61 -9.40
CA ALA A 148 -20.76 3.46 -10.21
C ALA A 148 -21.37 2.30 -9.40
N GLY A 149 -21.46 2.44 -8.07
CA GLY A 149 -21.94 1.41 -7.16
C GLY A 149 -20.93 0.27 -6.94
N LEU A 150 -19.64 0.51 -7.13
CA LEU A 150 -18.57 -0.45 -6.90
C LEU A 150 -17.85 -0.12 -5.59
N GLU A 151 -17.73 -1.11 -4.70
CA GLU A 151 -16.93 -1.00 -3.48
C GLU A 151 -15.44 -1.19 -3.79
N ILE A 152 -14.58 -0.66 -2.93
CA ILE A 152 -13.13 -0.85 -3.00
C ILE A 152 -12.60 -1.53 -1.73
N ILE A 153 -11.91 -2.65 -1.94
CA ILE A 153 -11.21 -3.41 -0.92
C ILE A 153 -9.71 -3.30 -1.19
N LEU A 154 -8.92 -3.01 -0.17
CA LEU A 154 -7.47 -2.97 -0.29
C LEU A 154 -6.83 -4.23 0.26
N ASP A 155 -5.95 -4.85 -0.52
CA ASP A 155 -4.99 -5.81 -0.01
C ASP A 155 -3.91 -5.08 0.81
N VAL A 156 -3.84 -5.39 2.11
CA VAL A 156 -3.00 -4.69 3.08
C VAL A 156 -1.96 -5.61 3.71
N VAL A 157 -0.73 -5.09 3.74
CA VAL A 157 0.43 -5.76 4.32
C VAL A 157 0.84 -5.03 5.59
N PHE A 158 0.50 -5.62 6.73
CA PHE A 158 0.92 -5.14 8.06
C PHE A 158 1.86 -6.12 8.77
N ASN A 159 2.12 -7.28 8.16
CA ASN A 159 2.89 -8.35 8.78
C ASN A 159 4.41 -8.16 8.64
N HIS A 160 4.88 -7.40 7.63
CA HIS A 160 6.29 -7.08 7.40
C HIS A 160 6.45 -5.72 6.69
N THR A 161 7.69 -5.29 6.49
CA THR A 161 8.04 -4.06 5.75
C THR A 161 9.11 -4.32 4.70
N ALA A 162 9.30 -3.36 3.79
CA ALA A 162 10.40 -3.38 2.82
C ALA A 162 11.79 -3.20 3.44
N GLU A 163 11.94 -3.01 4.76
CA GLU A 163 13.28 -2.90 5.38
C GLU A 163 14.01 -4.26 5.45
N GLY A 164 13.34 -5.38 5.17
CA GLY A 164 13.96 -6.70 5.13
C GLY A 164 14.61 -7.12 6.46
N ASP A 165 15.57 -8.04 6.37
CA ASP A 165 16.37 -8.55 7.50
C ASP A 165 17.47 -7.57 7.95
N GLU A 166 18.38 -7.99 8.82
CA GLU A 166 19.50 -7.16 9.30
C GLU A 166 20.40 -6.59 8.20
N ASN A 167 20.42 -7.21 7.01
CA ASN A 167 21.18 -6.73 5.86
C ASN A 167 20.34 -5.81 4.95
N GLY A 168 19.06 -5.62 5.20
CA GLY A 168 18.18 -4.74 4.45
C GLY A 168 18.40 -3.24 4.72
N PRO A 169 17.69 -2.36 3.99
CA PRO A 169 17.91 -0.93 4.09
C PRO A 169 17.34 -0.34 5.38
N THR A 170 17.88 0.82 5.78
CA THR A 170 17.30 1.65 6.85
C THR A 170 16.60 2.85 6.22
N VAL A 171 15.27 2.82 6.15
CA VAL A 171 14.46 3.88 5.50
C VAL A 171 13.43 4.53 6.41
N CYS A 172 12.91 3.82 7.41
CA CYS A 172 11.82 4.30 8.26
C CYS A 172 11.91 3.67 9.67
N PHE A 173 11.20 2.56 9.89
CA PHE A 173 10.92 2.01 11.21
C PHE A 173 12.19 1.58 11.95
N ARG A 174 13.15 0.96 11.26
CA ARG A 174 14.44 0.54 11.80
C ARG A 174 15.23 1.70 12.37
N GLY A 175 15.27 2.81 11.64
CA GLY A 175 15.99 4.02 12.05
C GLY A 175 15.25 4.84 13.12
N LEU A 176 13.93 4.70 13.22
CA LEU A 176 13.11 5.40 14.20
C LEU A 176 13.11 4.69 15.56
N GLU A 177 12.72 3.42 15.60
CA GLU A 177 12.78 2.62 16.83
C GLU A 177 12.69 1.10 16.55
N ASN A 178 13.83 0.49 16.21
CA ASN A 178 13.90 -0.88 15.73
C ASN A 178 13.21 -1.92 16.65
N ARG A 179 13.37 -1.79 17.97
CA ARG A 179 12.92 -2.81 18.94
C ARG A 179 11.42 -2.73 19.21
N ALA A 180 10.82 -1.56 19.00
CA ALA A 180 9.37 -1.41 19.10
C ALA A 180 8.66 -1.90 17.83
N TYR A 181 9.24 -1.63 16.65
CA TYR A 181 8.58 -1.94 15.38
C TYR A 181 8.71 -3.40 14.95
N TYR A 182 9.82 -4.07 15.27
CA TYR A 182 10.09 -5.42 14.79
C TYR A 182 10.20 -6.45 15.91
N ILE A 183 9.82 -7.68 15.61
CA ILE A 183 10.13 -8.83 16.46
C ILE A 183 11.59 -9.21 16.19
N LEU A 184 12.42 -9.16 17.23
CA LEU A 184 13.84 -9.50 17.14
C LEU A 184 14.11 -10.85 17.77
N GLU A 185 15.12 -11.55 17.25
CA GLU A 185 15.67 -12.74 17.87
C GLU A 185 16.29 -12.41 19.25
N PRO A 186 16.56 -13.41 20.12
CA PRO A 186 17.10 -13.17 21.47
C PRO A 186 18.42 -12.38 21.50
N ASP A 187 19.23 -12.47 20.43
CA ASP A 187 20.47 -11.72 20.29
C ASP A 187 20.27 -10.23 20.00
N ARG A 188 19.04 -9.82 19.65
CA ARG A 188 18.65 -8.46 19.25
C ARG A 188 19.42 -7.90 18.06
N ALA A 189 20.16 -8.74 17.34
CA ALA A 189 20.90 -8.40 16.14
C ALA A 189 20.17 -8.86 14.87
N ARG A 190 19.36 -9.91 14.99
CA ARG A 190 18.58 -10.49 13.88
C ARG A 190 17.08 -10.34 14.08
N TYR A 191 16.35 -10.46 12.98
CA TYR A 191 14.90 -10.32 12.93
C TYR A 191 14.23 -11.69 12.93
N ALA A 192 13.18 -11.84 13.72
CA ALA A 192 12.32 -13.01 13.61
C ALA A 192 11.52 -12.91 12.30
N ASN A 193 11.59 -13.95 11.47
CA ASN A 193 11.07 -13.91 10.10
C ASN A 193 9.90 -14.88 9.90
N TYR A 194 8.75 -14.57 10.50
CA TYR A 194 7.54 -15.38 10.35
C TYR A 194 6.80 -15.13 9.03
N SER A 195 7.08 -14.02 8.34
CA SER A 195 6.53 -13.67 7.03
C SER A 195 7.24 -14.33 5.86
N GLY A 196 8.50 -14.75 6.05
CA GLY A 196 9.38 -15.18 4.97
C GLY A 196 10.01 -14.04 4.17
N THR A 197 9.84 -12.78 4.59
CA THR A 197 10.31 -11.57 3.87
C THR A 197 11.48 -10.84 4.55
N GLY A 198 12.02 -11.43 5.61
CA GLY A 198 13.23 -10.97 6.31
C GLY A 198 12.94 -10.36 7.68
N ASN A 199 11.75 -9.80 7.89
CA ASN A 199 11.32 -9.28 9.19
C ASN A 199 9.86 -9.61 9.49
N THR A 200 9.47 -9.45 10.75
CA THR A 200 8.07 -9.44 11.17
C THR A 200 7.80 -8.20 12.00
N LEU A 201 6.76 -7.46 11.62
CA LEU A 201 6.31 -6.29 12.35
C LEU A 201 5.67 -6.73 13.69
N ASN A 202 6.02 -6.07 14.79
CA ASN A 202 5.52 -6.39 16.11
C ASN A 202 4.11 -5.80 16.33
N ALA A 203 3.10 -6.37 15.66
CA ALA A 203 1.72 -5.85 15.66
C ALA A 203 1.07 -5.78 17.05
N ASN A 204 1.58 -6.51 18.04
CA ASN A 204 1.09 -6.51 19.42
C ASN A 204 1.86 -5.58 20.37
N HIS A 205 2.91 -4.90 19.89
CA HIS A 205 3.48 -3.75 20.60
C HIS A 205 2.49 -2.57 20.57
N PRO A 206 2.20 -1.88 21.70
CA PRO A 206 1.16 -0.84 21.75
C PRO A 206 1.31 0.27 20.71
N LEU A 207 2.55 0.71 20.44
CA LEU A 207 2.83 1.73 19.42
C LEU A 207 2.49 1.25 18.00
N VAL A 208 2.86 0.01 17.67
CA VAL A 208 2.63 -0.57 16.35
C VAL A 208 1.16 -0.90 16.15
N ARG A 209 0.49 -1.42 17.19
CA ARG A 209 -0.95 -1.66 17.20
C ARG A 209 -1.71 -0.37 16.90
N ARG A 210 -1.33 0.73 17.55
CA ARG A 210 -1.91 2.05 17.30
C ARG A 210 -1.65 2.50 15.86
N LEU A 211 -0.41 2.36 15.37
CA LEU A 211 -0.05 2.68 13.98
C LEU A 211 -0.93 1.94 12.96
N ILE A 212 -1.13 0.63 13.13
CA ILE A 212 -1.97 -0.19 12.24
C ILE A 212 -3.43 0.28 12.30
N LEU A 213 -3.98 0.47 13.50
CA LEU A 213 -5.37 0.94 13.66
C LEU A 213 -5.58 2.33 13.08
N ASP A 214 -4.62 3.24 13.25
CA ASP A 214 -4.70 4.60 12.71
C ASP A 214 -4.57 4.58 11.17
N SER A 215 -3.75 3.69 10.60
CA SER A 215 -3.71 3.44 9.15
C SER A 215 -5.06 2.94 8.62
N LEU A 216 -5.63 1.90 9.23
CA LEU A 216 -6.94 1.37 8.81
C LEU A 216 -8.03 2.44 8.89
N ARG A 217 -8.07 3.21 9.98
CA ARG A 217 -9.02 4.34 10.13
C ARG A 217 -8.78 5.43 9.09
N TYR A 218 -7.53 5.74 8.77
CA TYR A 218 -7.19 6.71 7.73
C TYR A 218 -7.74 6.26 6.37
N TRP A 219 -7.49 5.02 5.97
CA TRP A 219 -7.98 4.51 4.70
C TRP A 219 -9.51 4.48 4.63
N VAL A 220 -10.21 4.18 5.72
CA VAL A 220 -11.69 4.26 5.75
C VAL A 220 -12.19 5.71 5.76
N ALA A 221 -11.73 6.53 6.72
CA ALA A 221 -12.34 7.83 6.99
C ALA A 221 -11.84 8.94 6.06
N GLN A 222 -10.61 8.85 5.56
CA GLN A 222 -9.99 9.88 4.73
C GLN A 222 -9.86 9.48 3.27
N MET A 223 -9.82 8.18 2.99
CA MET A 223 -9.68 7.62 1.63
C MET A 223 -10.91 6.84 1.16
N HIS A 224 -11.95 6.76 2.00
CA HIS A 224 -13.25 6.14 1.71
C HIS A 224 -13.18 4.67 1.28
N VAL A 225 -12.18 3.92 1.75
CA VAL A 225 -12.06 2.48 1.49
C VAL A 225 -13.16 1.71 2.23
N ASP A 226 -13.81 0.76 1.55
CA ASP A 226 -14.93 -0.02 2.11
C ASP A 226 -14.48 -1.26 2.90
N GLY A 227 -13.27 -1.77 2.65
CA GLY A 227 -12.78 -2.96 3.33
C GLY A 227 -11.30 -3.26 3.09
N PHE A 228 -10.83 -4.31 3.77
CA PHE A 228 -9.44 -4.75 3.70
C PHE A 228 -9.35 -6.26 3.60
N ARG A 229 -8.44 -6.74 2.76
CA ARG A 229 -7.97 -8.12 2.74
C ARG A 229 -6.57 -8.15 3.35
N PHE A 230 -6.38 -8.86 4.45
CA PHE A 230 -5.12 -8.87 5.18
C PHE A 230 -4.19 -9.96 4.66
N ASP A 231 -3.06 -9.56 4.11
CA ASP A 231 -1.98 -10.47 3.76
C ASP A 231 -1.37 -11.12 5.01
N LEU A 232 -1.12 -12.43 4.94
CA LEU A 232 -0.57 -13.25 6.02
C LEU A 232 -1.18 -12.93 7.41
N ALA A 233 -2.50 -12.81 7.46
CA ALA A 233 -3.24 -12.32 8.64
C ALA A 233 -2.90 -13.04 9.96
N SER A 234 -2.54 -14.33 9.91
CA SER A 234 -2.19 -15.11 11.09
C SER A 234 -0.97 -14.58 11.85
N ILE A 235 -0.04 -13.88 11.18
CA ILE A 235 1.12 -13.27 11.82
C ILE A 235 0.70 -12.19 12.81
N LEU A 236 -0.39 -11.48 12.53
CA LEU A 236 -0.90 -10.41 13.40
C LEU A 236 -1.45 -10.93 14.74
N ALA A 237 -1.70 -12.24 14.85
CA ALA A 237 -2.13 -12.88 16.09
C ALA A 237 -0.96 -13.20 17.04
N ARG A 238 0.29 -13.15 16.57
CA ARG A 238 1.46 -13.48 17.39
C ARG A 238 1.70 -12.44 18.48
N ASP A 239 1.97 -12.89 19.71
CA ASP A 239 2.28 -12.01 20.84
C ASP A 239 3.55 -11.15 20.59
N PRO A 240 3.89 -10.19 21.49
CA PRO A 240 5.06 -9.34 21.33
C PRO A 240 6.41 -10.07 21.24
N TRP A 241 6.45 -11.36 21.56
CA TRP A 241 7.61 -12.25 21.51
C TRP A 241 7.53 -13.27 20.37
N GLY A 242 6.55 -13.14 19.47
CA GLY A 242 6.37 -13.99 18.30
C GLY A 242 5.63 -15.32 18.58
N ARG A 243 5.08 -15.54 19.77
CA ARG A 243 4.37 -16.78 20.13
C ARG A 243 2.92 -16.75 19.60
N PRO A 244 2.40 -17.88 19.09
CA PRO A 244 1.03 -17.96 18.58
C PRO A 244 -0.03 -17.90 19.69
#